data_AF-A0A9Q5QXU4-F1
#
_entry.id   AF-A0A9Q5QXU4-F1
#
_cell.length_a   1.000
_cell.length_b   1.000
_cell.length_c   1.000
_cell.angle_alpha   90.00
_cell.angle_beta   90.00
_cell.angle_gamma   90.00
#
_symmetry.space_group_name_H-M   'P 1'
#
loop_
_entity.id
_entity.type
_entity.pdbx_description
1 polymer ?
#
loop_
_entity_poly.entity_id
_entity_poly.type
_entity_poly.pdbx_seq_one_letter_code
_entity_poly.pdbx_strand_id
1 'polypeptide(L)'
;MGSTQVTPYWVYCLARSYNFRQQAINTMAGSDGRQRVKPECFDRYYILFPPSPILKDFDKIAKPIFKQIHFLTLQNQKLVEARDLLLPRLMNGIITP
;
A
#
# COMPACT_ATOMS: atom_id res chain seq x y z
N MET A 1 15.86 9.28 -9.05
CA MET A 1 15.59 9.32 -10.51
C MET A 1 14.85 8.03 -10.85
N GLY A 2 13.53 8.08 -10.92
CA GLY A 2 12.68 6.89 -11.07
C GLY A 2 12.78 6.35 -12.49
N SER A 3 13.11 5.07 -12.63
CA SER A 3 13.09 4.37 -13.91
C SER A 3 11.66 4.34 -14.45
N THR A 4 11.41 5.07 -15.53
CA THR A 4 10.12 5.19 -16.26
C THR A 4 9.64 3.86 -16.89
N GLN A 5 10.21 2.72 -16.50
CA GLN A 5 9.97 1.43 -17.13
C GLN A 5 8.81 0.64 -16.50
N VAL A 6 8.44 0.91 -15.24
CA VAL A 6 7.37 0.19 -14.52
C VAL A 6 6.43 1.14 -13.81
N THR A 7 5.17 0.74 -13.66
CA THR A 7 4.16 1.57 -12.98
C THR A 7 4.28 1.41 -11.46
N PRO A 8 3.99 2.47 -10.67
CA PRO A 8 4.08 2.39 -9.21
C PRO A 8 3.13 1.35 -8.61
N TYR A 9 1.98 1.11 -9.23
CA TYR A 9 1.03 0.09 -8.80
C TYR A 9 1.60 -1.32 -8.97
N TRP A 10 2.32 -1.58 -10.06
CA TRP A 10 2.96 -2.88 -10.28
C TRP A 10 4.05 -3.13 -9.25
N VAL A 11 4.89 -2.13 -8.98
CA VAL A 11 5.93 -2.20 -7.93
C VAL A 11 5.32 -2.49 -6.57
N TYR A 12 4.23 -1.80 -6.21
CA TYR A 12 3.50 -2.05 -4.97
C TYR A 12 2.98 -3.49 -4.88
N CYS A 13 2.35 -3.99 -5.94
CA CYS A 13 1.83 -5.35 -5.98
C CYS A 13 2.95 -6.41 -5.93
N LEU A 14 4.07 -6.18 -6.63
CA LEU A 14 5.24 -7.04 -6.57
C LEU A 14 5.81 -7.11 -5.15
N ALA A 15 5.98 -5.96 -4.49
CA ALA A 15 6.48 -5.89 -3.11
C ALA A 15 5.57 -6.61 -2.10
N ARG A 16 4.27 -6.73 -2.41
CA ARG A 16 3.29 -7.46 -1.61
C ARG A 16 3.10 -8.91 -2.01
N SER A 17 3.68 -9.36 -3.12
CA SER A 17 3.61 -10.76 -3.53
C SER A 17 4.27 -11.64 -2.48
N TYR A 18 3.72 -12.85 -2.29
CA TYR A 18 4.18 -13.77 -1.24
C TYR A 18 5.69 -14.04 -1.37
N ASN A 19 6.16 -14.44 -2.55
CA ASN A 19 7.56 -14.80 -2.77
C ASN A 19 8.52 -13.64 -2.52
N PHE A 20 8.21 -12.44 -3.03
CA PHE A 20 9.05 -11.26 -2.81
C PHE A 20 9.10 -10.90 -1.31
N ARG A 21 7.94 -10.95 -0.66
CA ARG A 21 7.84 -10.65 0.77
C ARG A 21 8.54 -11.70 1.63
N GLN A 22 8.49 -12.99 1.28
CA GLN A 22 9.21 -14.05 2.00
C GLN A 22 10.72 -13.88 1.86
N GLN A 23 11.22 -13.57 0.65
CA GLN A 23 12.64 -13.28 0.45
C GLN A 23 13.11 -12.13 1.34
N ALA A 24 12.32 -11.06 1.41
CA ALA A 24 12.59 -9.92 2.28
C ALA A 24 12.60 -10.33 3.76
N ILE A 25 11.56 -11.04 4.21
CA ILE A 25 11.40 -11.46 5.61
C ILE A 25 12.54 -12.36 6.07
N ASN A 26 12.92 -13.34 5.26
CA ASN A 26 13.95 -14.33 5.59
C ASN A 26 15.36 -13.75 5.66
N THR A 27 15.57 -12.56 5.09
CA THR A 27 16.87 -11.88 5.06
C THR A 27 16.92 -10.66 5.97
N MET A 28 15.87 -10.46 6.77
CA MET A 28 15.88 -9.43 7.81
C MET A 28 16.96 -9.74 8.86
N ALA A 29 17.82 -8.76 9.11
CA ALA A 29 18.88 -8.85 10.11
C ALA A 29 18.82 -7.66 11.07
N GLY A 30 19.27 -7.86 12.31
CA GLY A 30 19.27 -6.84 13.37
C GLY A 30 18.77 -7.38 14.71
N SER A 31 18.84 -6.54 15.75
CA SER A 31 18.24 -6.84 17.05
C SER A 31 16.72 -6.79 17.00
N ASP A 32 16.06 -7.42 17.96
CA ASP A 32 14.60 -7.37 18.10
C ASP A 32 14.10 -5.90 18.09
N GLY A 33 13.06 -5.62 17.30
CA GLY A 33 12.52 -4.27 17.03
C GLY A 33 13.26 -3.41 15.99
N ARG A 34 14.44 -3.81 15.49
CA ARG A 34 15.20 -3.07 14.44
C ARG A 34 15.69 -3.98 13.32
N GLN A 35 14.93 -5.01 13.01
CA GLN A 35 15.23 -5.87 11.88
C GLN A 35 14.98 -5.13 10.55
N ARG A 36 15.99 -5.14 9.67
CA ARG A 36 15.94 -4.48 8.37
C ARG A 36 16.32 -5.46 7.27
N VAL A 37 15.66 -5.32 6.13
CA VAL A 37 16.02 -6.03 4.90
C VAL A 37 17.28 -5.39 4.34
N LYS A 38 18.31 -6.20 4.14
CA LYS A 38 19.52 -5.83 3.43
C LYS A 38 19.23 -5.79 1.93
N PRO A 39 19.40 -4.66 1.21
CA PRO A 39 19.06 -4.57 -0.21
C PRO A 39 19.71 -5.67 -1.07
N GLU A 40 20.89 -6.12 -0.67
CA GLU A 40 21.68 -7.17 -1.33
C GLU A 40 20.95 -8.52 -1.42
N CYS A 41 19.90 -8.74 -0.60
CA CYS A 41 19.07 -9.94 -0.69
C CYS A 41 18.33 -10.07 -2.03
N PHE A 42 18.20 -8.97 -2.78
CA PHE A 42 17.53 -8.93 -4.07
C PHE A 42 18.51 -8.96 -5.26
N ASP A 43 19.82 -8.89 -5.05
CA ASP A 43 20.82 -8.90 -6.13
C ASP A 43 20.76 -10.17 -6.99
N ARG A 44 20.28 -11.27 -6.39
CA ARG A 44 20.09 -12.57 -7.04
C ARG A 44 18.62 -12.98 -7.12
N TYR A 45 17.69 -12.06 -6.85
CA TYR A 45 16.27 -12.33 -6.91
C TYR A 45 15.74 -12.03 -8.31
N TYR A 46 15.46 -13.09 -9.07
CA TYR A 46 14.95 -12.97 -10.42
C TYR A 46 13.44 -12.79 -10.43
N ILE A 47 12.97 -11.86 -11.26
CA ILE A 47 11.56 -11.65 -11.55
C ILE A 47 11.32 -11.72 -13.04
N LEU A 48 10.15 -12.25 -13.42
CA LEU A 48 9.67 -12.12 -14.78
C LEU A 48 9.29 -10.66 -15.01
N PHE A 49 10.04 -10.00 -15.89
CA PHE A 49 9.74 -8.61 -16.25
C PHE A 49 8.63 -8.57 -17.31
N PRO A 50 7.47 -7.96 -17.01
CA PRO A 50 6.37 -7.92 -17.96
C PRO A 50 6.67 -7.00 -19.15
N PRO A 51 6.32 -7.39 -20.40
CA PRO A 51 6.37 -6.52 -21.56
C PRO A 51 5.52 -5.24 -21.39
N SER A 52 5.91 -4.17 -22.09
CA SER A 52 5.23 -2.87 -22.03
C SER A 52 3.71 -2.91 -22.27
N PRO A 53 3.17 -3.70 -23.23
CA PRO A 53 1.72 -3.82 -23.43
C PRO A 53 1.00 -4.35 -22.18
N ILE A 54 1.58 -5.37 -21.53
CA ILE A 54 1.03 -5.97 -20.31
C ILE A 54 1.04 -4.97 -19.16
N LEU A 55 2.13 -4.21 -19.01
CA LEU A 55 2.21 -3.15 -18.00
C LEU A 55 1.14 -2.07 -18.21
N LYS A 56 0.87 -1.68 -19.46
CA LYS A 56 -0.17 -0.70 -19.78
C LYS A 56 -1.56 -1.22 -19.42
N ASP A 57 -1.87 -2.46 -19.77
CA ASP A 57 -3.17 -3.05 -19.47
C ASP A 57 -3.36 -3.29 -17.97
N PHE A 58 -2.30 -3.71 -17.27
CA PHE A 58 -2.29 -3.74 -15.82
C PHE A 58 -2.56 -2.37 -15.21
N ASP A 59 -1.91 -1.31 -15.69
CA ASP A 59 -2.07 0.05 -15.17
C ASP A 59 -3.51 0.58 -15.33
N LYS A 60 -4.14 0.31 -16.49
CA LYS A 60 -5.54 0.67 -16.75
C LYS A 60 -6.49 0.07 -15.70
N ILE A 61 -6.19 -1.12 -15.20
CA ILE A 61 -7.00 -1.83 -14.19
C ILE A 61 -6.61 -1.37 -12.77
N ALA A 62 -5.32 -1.33 -12.46
CA ALA A 62 -4.85 -1.05 -11.12
C ALA A 62 -5.11 0.41 -10.71
N LYS A 63 -4.87 1.37 -11.60
CA LYS A 63 -5.01 2.80 -11.32
C LYS A 63 -6.37 3.19 -10.75
N PRO A 64 -7.54 2.84 -11.34
CA PRO A 64 -8.83 3.17 -10.75
C PRO A 64 -9.06 2.50 -9.40
N ILE A 65 -8.57 1.27 -9.19
CA ILE A 65 -8.67 0.57 -7.90
C ILE A 65 -7.91 1.33 -6.81
N PHE A 66 -6.65 1.71 -7.06
CA PHE A 66 -5.87 2.49 -6.10
C PHE A 66 -6.47 3.87 -5.84
N LYS A 67 -7.04 4.51 -6.87
CA LYS A 67 -7.78 5.77 -6.71
C LYS A 67 -8.99 5.59 -5.80
N GLN A 68 -9.74 4.50 -5.97
CA GLN A 68 -10.89 4.19 -5.12
C GLN A 68 -10.47 3.92 -3.66
N ILE A 69 -9.40 3.17 -3.45
CA ILE A 69 -8.83 2.92 -2.10
C ILE A 69 -8.47 4.24 -1.42
N HIS A 70 -7.81 5.15 -2.15
CA HIS A 70 -7.46 6.46 -1.62
C HIS A 70 -8.69 7.28 -1.25
N PHE A 71 -9.68 7.34 -2.14
CA PHE A 71 -10.92 8.08 -1.89
C PHE A 71 -11.68 7.53 -0.68
N LEU A 72 -11.86 6.21 -0.59
CA LEU A 72 -12.54 5.56 0.53
C LEU A 72 -11.80 5.78 1.85
N THR A 73 -10.47 5.77 1.82
CA THR A 73 -9.65 6.11 3.00
C THR A 73 -9.94 7.52 3.50
N LEU A 74 -9.99 8.50 2.60
CA LEU A 74 -10.31 9.89 2.96
C LEU A 74 -11.75 10.04 3.49
N GLN A 75 -12.71 9.33 2.89
CA GLN A 75 -14.10 9.33 3.39
C GLN A 75 -14.19 8.74 4.79
N ASN A 76 -13.53 7.59 5.02
CA ASN A 76 -13.49 6.97 6.34
C ASN A 76 -12.86 7.88 7.40
N GLN A 77 -11.80 8.62 7.05
CA GLN A 77 -11.21 9.62 7.96
C GLN A 77 -12.22 10.71 8.34
N LYS A 78 -12.94 11.27 7.36
CA LYS A 78 -13.99 12.27 7.63
C LYS A 78 -15.12 11.71 8.47
N LEU A 79 -15.51 10.45 8.26
CA LEU A 79 -16.55 9.80 9.06
C LEU A 79 -16.08 9.58 10.51
N VAL A 80 -14.82 9.23 10.72
CA VAL A 80 -14.22 9.11 12.05
C VAL A 80 -14.21 10.47 12.75
N GLU A 81 -13.78 11.54 12.07
CA GLU A 81 -13.79 12.90 12.60
C GLU A 81 -15.21 13.38 12.95
N ALA A 82 -16.18 13.13 12.07
CA ALA A 82 -17.58 13.47 12.31
C ALA A 82 -18.14 12.70 13.51
N ARG A 83 -17.87 11.39 13.61
CA ARG A 83 -18.25 10.57 14.76
C ARG A 83 -17.68 11.16 16.05
N ASP A 84 -16.39 11.45 16.07
CA ASP A 84 -15.69 11.91 17.27
C ASP A 84 -16.15 13.31 17.70
N LEU A 85 -16.58 14.16 16.76
CA LEU A 85 -17.17 15.46 17.05
C LEU A 85 -18.61 15.36 17.57
N LEU A 86 -19.43 14.49 16.98
CA LEU A 86 -20.87 14.43 17.23
C LEU A 86 -21.22 13.56 18.43
N LEU A 87 -20.50 12.45 18.63
CA LEU A 87 -20.81 11.48 19.69
C LEU A 87 -20.82 12.12 21.10
N PRO A 88 -19.85 12.96 21.49
CA PRO A 88 -19.90 13.63 22.79
C PRO A 88 -21.08 14.60 22.92
N ARG A 89 -21.45 15.29 21.84
CA ARG A 89 -22.57 16.24 21.82
C ARG A 89 -23.90 15.53 21.94
N LEU A 90 -24.03 14.37 21.30
CA LEU A 90 -25.20 13.50 21.41
C LEU A 90 -25.33 12.93 22.82
N MET A 91 -24.24 12.41 23.39
CA MET A 91 -24.22 11.85 24.75
C MET A 91 -24.57 12.89 25.82
N ASN A 92 -24.16 14.15 25.63
CA ASN A 92 -24.45 15.24 26.56
C ASN A 92 -25.79 15.95 26.30
N GLY A 93 -26.59 15.46 25.34
CA GLY A 93 -27.92 16.02 25.03
C GLY A 93 -27.91 17.39 24.35
N ILE A 94 -26.75 17.84 23.84
CA ILE A 94 -26.61 19.12 23.12
C ILE A 94 -27.26 19.05 21.74
N ILE A 95 -27.27 17.86 21.13
CA ILE A 95 -27.95 17.56 19.86
C ILE A 95 -28.85 16.35 20.05
N THR A 96 -30.03 16.35 19.42
CA THR A 96 -31.00 15.24 19.44
C THR A 96 -31.04 14.52 18.09
N PRO A 97 -31.44 13.23 18.05
CA PRO A 97 -31.52 12.42 16.81
C PRO A 97 -32.46 13.00 15.75
#